data_AF-A0A4R6TG02-F1
#
_entry.id   AF-A0A4R6TG02-F1
#
_cell.length_a   1.000
_cell.length_b   1.000
_cell.length_c   1.000
_cell.angle_alpha   90.00
_cell.angle_beta   90.00
_cell.angle_gamma   90.00
#
_symmetry.space_group_name_H-M   'P 1'
#
loop_
_entity.id
_entity.type
_entity.pdbx_description
1 polymer ?
#
loop_
_entity_poly.entity_id
_entity_poly.type
_entity_poly.pdbx_seq_one_letter_code
_entity_poly.pdbx_strand_id
1 'polypeptide(L)'
;MKQTIQKVETLFNKLEEFKNNKDFKKYGFSIAYKYNDWLKQVTDLKEKLASENKINEELLVLKLQNLGLSYAITKGAEVERTKKVKQELQDIIYKKNN
;
A
#
# COMPACT_ATOMS: atom_id res chain seq x y z
N MET A 1 -14.18 6.11 7.71
CA MET A 1 -13.90 5.04 6.73
C MET A 1 -13.86 5.47 5.25
N LYS A 2 -14.91 6.05 4.63
CA LYS A 2 -14.94 6.36 3.16
C LYS A 2 -13.72 7.14 2.64
N GLN A 3 -13.32 8.22 3.33
CA GLN A 3 -12.14 9.01 2.96
C GLN A 3 -10.83 8.20 3.03
N THR A 4 -10.70 7.32 4.03
CA THR A 4 -9.53 6.45 4.14
C THR A 4 -9.46 5.47 2.96
N ILE A 5 -10.60 4.89 2.57
CA ILE A 5 -10.67 3.94 1.46
C ILE A 5 -10.24 4.62 0.15
N GLN A 6 -10.72 5.84 -0.11
CA GLN A 6 -10.29 6.60 -1.30
C GLN A 6 -8.77 6.88 -1.31
N LYS A 7 -8.18 7.19 -0.14
CA LYS A 7 -6.73 7.36 -0.02
C LYS A 7 -5.98 6.04 -0.24
N VAL A 8 -6.47 4.95 0.34
CA VAL A 8 -5.90 3.61 0.18
C VAL A 8 -5.96 3.18 -1.28
N GLU A 9 -7.08 3.40 -1.97
CA GLU A 9 -7.24 3.13 -3.41
C GLU A 9 -6.25 3.94 -4.24
N THR A 10 -6.10 5.24 -3.96
CA THR A 10 -5.13 6.10 -4.65
C THR A 10 -3.69 5.57 -4.45
N LEU A 11 -3.31 5.23 -3.22
CA LEU A 11 -1.98 4.71 -2.92
C LEU A 11 -1.77 3.31 -3.50
N PHE A 12 -2.79 2.46 -3.49
CA PHE A 12 -2.77 1.14 -4.11
C PHE A 12 -2.54 1.23 -5.62
N ASN A 13 -3.26 2.10 -6.32
CA ASN A 13 -3.09 2.31 -7.75
C ASN A 13 -1.68 2.81 -8.09
N LYS A 14 -1.14 3.77 -7.33
CA LYS A 14 0.26 4.20 -7.47
C LYS A 14 1.24 3.04 -7.31
N LEU A 15 1.05 2.19 -6.31
CA LEU A 15 1.90 1.01 -6.09
C LEU A 15 1.86 0.07 -7.31
N GLU A 16 0.68 -0.18 -7.86
CA GLU A 16 0.51 -0.99 -9.06
C GLU A 16 1.21 -0.41 -10.30
N GLU A 17 1.21 0.92 -10.44
CA GLU A 17 1.90 1.62 -11.53
C GLU A 17 3.42 1.42 -11.48
N PHE A 18 4.03 1.53 -10.29
CA PHE A 18 5.50 1.49 -10.19
C PHE A 18 6.10 0.15 -9.77
N LYS A 19 5.34 -0.83 -9.26
CA LYS A 19 5.91 -2.10 -8.75
C LYS A 19 6.77 -2.85 -9.77
N ASN A 20 6.48 -2.68 -11.06
CA ASN A 20 7.22 -3.32 -12.15
C ASN A 20 8.34 -2.45 -12.73
N ASN A 21 8.48 -1.20 -12.29
CA ASN A 21 9.50 -0.28 -12.77
C ASN A 21 10.91 -0.77 -12.41
N LYS A 22 11.85 -0.68 -13.36
CA LYS A 22 13.25 -1.14 -13.18
C LYS A 22 13.91 -0.50 -11.96
N ASP A 23 13.65 0.78 -11.74
CA ASP A 23 14.19 1.51 -10.61
C ASP A 23 13.62 1.01 -9.29
N PHE A 24 12.32 0.73 -9.24
CA PHE A 24 11.68 0.20 -8.04
C PHE A 24 12.24 -1.17 -7.68
N LYS A 25 12.43 -2.03 -8.68
CA LYS A 25 13.04 -3.36 -8.50
C LYS A 25 14.48 -3.29 -7.99
N LYS A 26 15.20 -2.20 -8.28
CA LYS A 26 16.60 -2.00 -7.89
C LYS A 26 16.72 -1.34 -6.52
N TYR A 27 15.93 -0.30 -6.26
CA TYR A 27 16.09 0.58 -5.10
C TYR A 27 14.97 0.46 -4.07
N GLY A 28 13.82 -0.13 -4.44
CA GLY A 28 12.65 -0.25 -3.57
C GLY A 28 12.25 1.10 -2.97
N PHE A 29 12.14 1.13 -1.65
CA PHE A 29 11.82 2.31 -0.84
C PHE A 29 13.05 2.90 -0.13
N SER A 30 14.25 2.77 -0.71
CA SER A 30 15.46 3.39 -0.16
C SER A 30 15.26 4.89 0.07
N ILE A 31 15.78 5.44 1.18
CA ILE A 31 15.50 6.81 1.66
C ILE A 31 15.73 7.89 0.58
N ALA A 32 16.78 7.74 -0.23
CA ALA A 32 17.16 8.68 -1.29
C ALA A 32 16.42 8.44 -2.63
N TYR A 33 15.45 7.53 -2.68
CA TYR A 33 14.80 7.12 -3.92
C TYR A 33 13.35 7.60 -4.01
N LYS A 34 12.89 7.94 -5.22
CA LYS A 34 11.59 8.59 -5.47
C LYS A 34 10.38 7.84 -4.90
N TYR A 35 10.44 6.50 -4.81
CA TYR A 35 9.34 5.70 -4.29
C TYR A 35 9.23 5.71 -2.76
N ASN A 36 10.26 6.15 -2.03
CA ASN A 36 10.19 6.30 -0.57
C ASN A 36 9.07 7.29 -0.15
N ASP A 37 8.75 8.27 -1.00
CA ASP A 37 7.61 9.18 -0.76
C ASP A 37 6.27 8.43 -0.63
N TRP A 38 6.08 7.35 -1.41
CA TRP A 38 4.90 6.50 -1.26
C TRP A 38 4.87 5.81 0.11
N LEU A 39 6.00 5.26 0.56
CA LEU A 39 6.08 4.58 1.86
C LEU A 39 5.86 5.57 3.01
N LYS A 40 6.37 6.79 2.88
CA LYS A 40 6.13 7.88 3.82
C LYS A 40 4.64 8.22 3.89
N GLN A 41 3.97 8.45 2.76
CA GLN A 41 2.53 8.74 2.72
C GLN A 41 1.68 7.64 3.39
N VAL A 42 2.02 6.36 3.16
CA VAL A 42 1.35 5.22 3.79
C VAL A 42 1.60 5.20 5.30
N THR A 43 2.82 5.47 5.73
CA THR A 43 3.21 5.49 7.15
C THR A 43 2.52 6.63 7.90
N ASP A 44 2.58 7.85 7.36
CA ASP A 44 1.93 9.04 7.92
C ASP A 44 0.40 8.82 8.05
N LEU A 45 -0.22 8.20 7.05
CA LEU A 45 -1.64 7.87 7.11
C LEU A 45 -1.95 6.84 8.21
N LYS A 46 -1.11 5.81 8.36
CA LYS A 46 -1.26 4.79 9.40
C LYS A 46 -1.15 5.41 10.80
N GLU A 47 -0.12 6.21 11.03
CA GLU A 47 0.12 6.87 12.32
C GLU A 47 -0.98 7.85 12.68
N LYS A 48 -1.46 8.62 11.70
CA LYS A 48 -2.64 9.48 11.90
C LYS A 48 -3.86 8.67 12.35
N LEU A 49 -4.18 7.56 11.67
CA LEU A 49 -5.34 6.74 12.02
C LEU A 49 -5.20 6.10 13.40
N ALA A 50 -3.99 5.67 13.78
CA ALA A 50 -3.68 5.17 15.11
C ALA A 50 -3.93 6.26 16.17
N SER A 51 -3.45 7.48 15.96
CA SER A 51 -3.69 8.61 16.87
C SER A 51 -5.17 8.99 17.02
N GLU A 52 -5.98 8.69 15.99
CA GLU A 52 -7.43 8.90 15.97
C GLU A 52 -8.23 7.68 16.46
N ASN A 53 -7.56 6.61 16.96
CA ASN A 53 -8.17 5.34 17.37
C ASN A 53 -9.05 4.67 16.29
N LYS A 54 -8.73 4.87 15.01
CA LYS A 54 -9.45 4.29 13.87
C LYS A 54 -8.88 2.93 13.48
N ILE A 55 -9.02 1.95 14.36
CA ILE A 55 -8.35 0.63 14.29
C ILE A 55 -8.62 -0.10 12.96
N ASN A 56 -9.86 -0.13 12.48
CA ASN A 56 -10.21 -0.83 11.24
C ASN A 56 -9.58 -0.17 10.00
N GLU A 57 -9.59 1.15 9.96
CA GLU A 57 -8.92 1.94 8.92
C GLU A 57 -7.39 1.79 8.99
N GLU A 58 -6.81 1.80 10.19
CA GLU A 58 -5.38 1.57 10.38
C GLU A 58 -4.97 0.20 9.85
N LEU A 59 -5.73 -0.85 10.18
CA LEU A 59 -5.48 -2.21 9.72
C LEU A 59 -5.52 -2.30 8.18
N LEU A 60 -6.43 -1.58 7.53
CA LEU A 60 -6.48 -1.49 6.07
C LEU A 60 -5.20 -0.86 5.50
N VAL A 61 -4.72 0.23 6.09
CA VAL A 61 -3.48 0.90 5.65
C VAL A 61 -2.25 0.03 5.92
N LEU A 62 -2.23 -0.70 7.03
CA LEU A 62 -1.18 -1.68 7.33
C LEU A 62 -1.11 -2.80 6.29
N LYS A 63 -2.27 -3.30 5.81
CA LYS A 63 -2.31 -4.27 4.70
C LYS A 63 -1.68 -3.72 3.43
N LEU A 64 -2.00 -2.47 3.08
CA LEU A 64 -1.39 -1.79 1.93
C LEU A 64 0.12 -1.63 2.10
N GLN A 65 0.59 -1.21 3.28
CA GLN A 65 2.01 -1.10 3.60
C GLN A 65 2.74 -2.43 3.41
N ASN A 66 2.16 -3.51 3.93
CA ASN A 66 2.72 -4.86 3.81
C ASN A 66 2.78 -5.35 2.36
N LEU A 67 1.80 -5.01 1.53
CA LEU A 67 1.84 -5.32 0.10
C LEU A 67 3.01 -4.58 -0.58
N GLY A 68 3.16 -3.28 -0.32
CA GLY A 68 4.26 -2.48 -0.86
C GLY A 68 5.62 -3.05 -0.48
N LEU A 69 5.84 -3.32 0.81
CA LEU A 69 7.08 -3.92 1.31
C LEU A 69 7.34 -5.29 0.68
N SER A 70 6.29 -6.10 0.51
CA SER A 70 6.42 -7.39 -0.17
C SER A 70 6.87 -7.24 -1.61
N TYR A 71 6.31 -6.28 -2.37
CA TYR A 71 6.78 -5.99 -3.72
C TYR A 71 8.21 -5.44 -3.76
N ALA A 72 8.64 -4.66 -2.78
CA ALA A 72 10.04 -4.24 -2.70
C ALA A 72 10.99 -5.44 -2.52
N ILE A 73 10.63 -6.40 -1.65
CA ILE A 73 11.40 -7.63 -1.40
C ILE A 73 11.40 -8.54 -2.64
N THR A 74 10.24 -8.75 -3.27
CA THR A 74 10.09 -9.67 -4.40
C THR A 74 10.38 -9.02 -5.75
N LYS A 75 10.89 -7.78 -5.78
CA LYS A 75 11.16 -7.01 -7.01
C LYS A 75 9.93 -6.93 -7.92
N GLY A 76 8.78 -6.65 -7.32
CA GLY A 76 7.49 -6.47 -7.99
C GLY A 76 6.77 -7.76 -8.39
N ALA A 77 7.32 -8.93 -8.03
CA ALA A 77 6.74 -10.21 -8.44
C ALA A 77 5.42 -10.51 -7.74
N GLU A 78 4.48 -11.09 -8.49
CA GLU A 78 3.21 -11.60 -7.99
C GLU A 78 3.40 -13.02 -7.44
N VAL A 79 3.82 -13.11 -6.18
CA VAL A 79 3.90 -14.38 -5.43
C VAL A 79 2.58 -14.65 -4.70
N GLU A 80 2.39 -15.86 -4.18
CA GLU A 80 1.17 -16.25 -3.47
C GLU A 80 0.74 -15.22 -2.41
N ARG A 81 1.69 -14.78 -1.57
CA ARG A 81 1.44 -13.77 -0.54
C ARG A 81 0.97 -12.43 -1.11
N THR A 82 1.62 -11.90 -2.16
CA THR A 82 1.25 -10.59 -2.73
C THR A 82 -0.09 -10.67 -3.43
N LYS A 83 -0.37 -11.76 -4.16
CA LYS A 83 -1.67 -12.01 -4.80
C LYS A 83 -2.80 -12.02 -3.78
N LYS A 84 -2.63 -12.75 -2.67
CA LYS A 84 -3.63 -12.82 -1.60
C LYS A 84 -3.92 -11.46 -0.99
N VAL A 85 -2.88 -10.72 -0.58
CA VAL A 85 -3.06 -9.39 0.05
C VAL A 85 -3.65 -8.38 -0.93
N LYS A 86 -3.23 -8.42 -2.20
CA LYS A 86 -3.78 -7.60 -3.28
C LYS A 86 -5.28 -7.86 -3.47
N GLN A 87 -5.69 -9.14 -3.54
CA GLN A 87 -7.09 -9.50 -3.68
C GLN A 87 -7.93 -9.05 -2.48
N GLU A 88 -7.43 -9.23 -1.25
CA GLU A 88 -8.10 -8.73 -0.05
C GLU A 88 -8.29 -7.20 -0.07
N LEU A 89 -7.28 -6.44 -0.52
CA LEU A 89 -7.37 -4.99 -0.66
C LEU A 89 -8.40 -4.58 -1.72
N GLN A 90 -8.38 -5.24 -2.88
CA GLN A 90 -9.33 -4.99 -3.96
C GLN A 90 -10.77 -5.27 -3.51
N ASP A 91 -11.00 -6.36 -2.79
CA ASP A 91 -12.31 -6.70 -2.24
C ASP A 91 -12.82 -5.63 -1.26
N ILE A 92 -11.95 -5.11 -0.39
CA ILE A 92 -12.33 -4.07 0.58
C ILE A 92 -12.64 -2.74 -0.14
N ILE A 93 -11.82 -2.36 -1.11
CA ILE A 93 -12.02 -1.13 -1.90
C ILE A 93 -13.34 -1.24 -2.70
N TYR A 94 -13.55 -2.34 -3.41
CA TYR A 94 -14.72 -2.55 -4.26
C TYR A 94 -16.03 -2.67 -3.47
N LYS A 95 -16.05 -3.44 -2.37
CA LYS A 95 -17.26 -3.65 -1.53
C LYS A 95 -17.70 -2.41 -0.77
N LYS A 96 -16.86 -1.39 -0.64
CA LYS A 96 -17.14 -0.17 0.12
C LYS A 96 -17.41 1.04 -0.78
N ASN A 97 -17.13 0.91 -2.08
CA ASN A 97 -17.49 1.87 -3.11
C ASN A 97 -18.89 1.60 -3.71
N ASN A 98 -19.44 0.40 -3.50
CA ASN A 98 -20.84 0.03 -3.75
C ASN A 98 -21.62 -0.06 -2.44
#